data_AF-A0AB94IX74-F1
#
_entry.id   AF-A0AB94IX74-F1
#
_cell.length_a   1.000
_cell.length_b   1.000
_cell.length_c   1.000
_cell.angle_alpha   90.00
_cell.angle_beta   90.00
_cell.angle_gamma   90.00
#
_symmetry.space_group_name_H-M   'P 1'
#
loop_
_entity.id
_entity.type
_entity.pdbx_description
1 polymer ?
#
loop_
_entity_poly.entity_id
_entity_poly.type
_entity_poly.pdbx_seq_one_letter_code
_entity_poly.pdbx_strand_id
1 'polypeptide(L)'
;MKRNLKTLPIGTYNFEKLRRMNCVYVDKTARLVKLVEAGAWYFLSRPRRFGKSLTLSTLDALFGGKAELFRGLAAEAWAIEQAKHPAPVLRLDMSMMNVSDVAQFEGSLNSALTWRAEDAGVTLSSQQPSDKFQELIRALHRQGGPVVVLIDEYDKPILDKIGNLEAAEAMRDSLRTLYTVLKGCDEYLRFVMLTGISRFTKTGVFSAMNNLMDISMTESFGDVVGYTQEELERDFADWIDDTAGKMRLSRQELLMRMKDYYDGFCFDGTTRLYNPFSILNFFFNGRFSNYWYESGSPSFIVAYMKRHEILDPEAYRHLVVKESFASSQEIERARPESFLYQAGYLTIEKWEEQSLTLDYPNREVLDSIAGMYLEHVYNVEGYSSIGAQLWKALSNGEVTEAIRLYNTALASIPYQDLARRDESLYRSLFLMLLRGAGITAHGEVPTNRGRSDVLVLFPHRVVVLEFKLARSAGEIARLRDEGRKQIEEKGYAKPFDADRRAVTSAVVVIDLQKHEAAAC
;
A
#
# COMPACT_ATOMS: atom_id res chain seq x y z
N MET A 1 -27.14 -27.42 -3.57
CA MET A 1 -25.88 -27.97 -3.04
C MET A 1 -25.09 -26.82 -2.43
N LYS A 2 -24.62 -26.93 -1.17
CA LYS A 2 -23.62 -25.98 -0.65
C LYS A 2 -22.36 -26.17 -1.49
N ARG A 3 -21.95 -25.16 -2.27
CA ARG A 3 -20.65 -25.20 -2.95
C ARG A 3 -19.57 -25.31 -1.87
N ASN A 4 -18.69 -26.30 -1.98
CA ASN A 4 -17.54 -26.41 -1.08
C ASN A 4 -16.52 -25.35 -1.48
N LEU A 5 -16.62 -24.17 -0.87
CA LEU A 5 -15.66 -23.09 -1.05
C LEU A 5 -14.28 -23.54 -0.56
N LYS A 6 -13.25 -23.38 -1.39
CA LYS A 6 -11.87 -23.57 -0.95
C LYS A 6 -11.52 -22.58 0.16
N THR A 7 -10.76 -23.03 1.14
CA THR A 7 -10.31 -22.20 2.26
C THR A 7 -9.49 -21.00 1.77
N LEU A 8 -9.79 -19.81 2.28
CA LEU A 8 -9.01 -18.60 2.03
C LEU A 8 -7.73 -18.63 2.89
N PRO A 9 -6.52 -18.43 2.33
CA PRO A 9 -5.25 -18.51 3.07
C PRO A 9 -4.93 -17.25 3.90
N ILE A 10 -5.90 -16.70 4.64
CA ILE A 10 -5.68 -15.51 5.47
C ILE A 10 -4.62 -15.80 6.53
N GLY A 11 -3.60 -14.94 6.62
CA GLY A 11 -2.48 -15.10 7.55
C GLY A 11 -1.53 -16.27 7.24
N THR A 12 -1.68 -16.92 6.08
CA THR A 12 -0.76 -18.00 5.64
C THR A 12 0.23 -17.47 4.63
N TYR A 13 1.50 -17.34 5.04
CA TYR A 13 2.60 -16.87 4.19
C TYR A 13 3.54 -18.00 3.73
N ASN A 14 3.23 -19.24 4.10
CA ASN A 14 4.01 -20.43 3.76
C ASN A 14 3.31 -21.19 2.63
N PHE A 15 4.00 -21.31 1.48
CA PHE A 15 3.47 -21.94 0.28
C PHE A 15 3.12 -23.42 0.50
N GLU A 16 4.00 -24.17 1.17
CA GLU A 16 3.78 -25.59 1.44
C GLU A 16 2.53 -25.82 2.31
N LYS A 17 2.37 -25.04 3.38
CA LYS A 17 1.16 -25.08 4.24
C LYS A 17 -0.09 -24.77 3.42
N LEU A 18 -0.04 -23.73 2.59
CA LEU A 18 -1.15 -23.32 1.72
C LEU A 18 -1.57 -24.44 0.77
N ARG A 19 -0.60 -25.10 0.10
CA ARG A 19 -0.85 -26.21 -0.83
C ARG A 19 -1.38 -27.44 -0.12
N ARG A 20 -0.80 -27.83 1.01
CA ARG A 20 -1.26 -28.98 1.82
C ARG A 20 -2.67 -28.79 2.38
N MET A 21 -3.07 -27.56 2.70
CA MET A 21 -4.42 -27.23 3.15
C MET A 21 -5.45 -27.08 2.02
N ASN A 22 -5.04 -27.25 0.75
CA ASN A 22 -5.88 -27.07 -0.44
C ASN A 22 -6.62 -25.71 -0.44
N CYS A 23 -5.92 -24.66 -0.01
CA CYS A 23 -6.44 -23.29 -0.02
C CYS A 23 -6.59 -22.75 -1.46
N VAL A 24 -7.32 -21.65 -1.61
CA VAL A 24 -7.27 -20.83 -2.82
C VAL A 24 -5.81 -20.35 -3.02
N TYR A 25 -5.29 -20.50 -4.24
CA TYR A 25 -3.96 -20.04 -4.63
C TYR A 25 -4.06 -19.43 -6.01
N VAL A 26 -3.62 -18.18 -6.15
CA VAL A 26 -3.44 -17.54 -7.45
C VAL A 26 -2.04 -17.90 -7.95
N ASP A 27 -1.99 -18.65 -9.06
CA ASP A 27 -0.75 -19.20 -9.56
C ASP A 27 0.13 -18.14 -10.26
N LYS A 28 1.22 -17.76 -9.58
CA LYS A 28 2.26 -16.85 -10.10
C LYS A 28 3.50 -17.57 -10.61
N THR A 29 3.51 -18.90 -10.58
CA THR A 29 4.74 -19.69 -10.75
C THR A 29 5.35 -19.58 -12.15
N ALA A 30 4.56 -19.29 -13.18
CA ALA A 30 5.06 -18.97 -14.52
C ALA A 30 6.00 -17.74 -14.53
N ARG A 31 5.67 -16.70 -13.75
CA ARG A 31 6.51 -15.50 -13.62
C ARG A 31 7.79 -15.81 -12.86
N LEU A 32 7.71 -16.67 -11.84
CA LEU A 32 8.87 -17.10 -11.06
C LEU A 32 9.85 -17.93 -11.89
N VAL A 33 9.37 -18.84 -12.74
CA VAL A 33 10.24 -19.59 -13.65
C VAL A 33 10.97 -18.64 -14.61
N LYS A 34 10.25 -17.69 -15.23
CA LYS A 34 10.87 -16.66 -16.07
C LYS A 34 11.94 -15.86 -15.32
N LEU A 35 11.68 -15.51 -14.06
CA LEU A 35 12.63 -14.78 -13.22
C LEU A 35 13.90 -15.60 -12.98
N VAL A 36 13.74 -16.87 -12.58
CA VAL A 36 14.83 -17.79 -12.28
C VAL A 36 15.68 -18.10 -13.52
N GLU A 37 15.07 -18.15 -14.71
CA GLU A 37 15.77 -18.41 -15.97
C GLU A 37 16.47 -17.17 -16.54
N ALA A 38 15.99 -15.96 -16.24
CA ALA A 38 16.51 -14.72 -16.81
C ALA A 38 17.79 -14.20 -16.13
N GLY A 39 18.09 -14.65 -14.91
CA GLY A 39 19.17 -14.07 -14.11
C GLY A 39 19.19 -14.57 -12.67
N ALA A 40 20.11 -14.03 -11.87
CA ALA A 40 20.41 -14.56 -10.54
C ALA A 40 20.24 -13.56 -9.39
N TRP A 41 20.15 -12.25 -9.64
CA TRP A 41 20.16 -11.24 -8.57
C TRP A 41 19.00 -10.28 -8.72
N TYR A 42 18.00 -10.40 -7.86
CA TYR A 42 16.75 -9.65 -7.96
C TYR A 42 16.33 -8.94 -6.69
N PHE A 43 15.62 -7.84 -6.91
CA PHE A 43 15.02 -7.05 -5.87
C PHE A 43 13.57 -6.72 -6.20
N LEU A 44 12.69 -6.88 -5.22
CA LEU A 44 11.28 -6.51 -5.33
C LEU A 44 10.83 -5.68 -4.13
N SER A 45 10.58 -4.39 -4.38
CA SER A 45 9.85 -3.52 -3.48
C SER A 45 8.37 -3.51 -3.84
N ARG A 46 7.54 -3.82 -2.86
CA ARG A 46 6.08 -3.68 -2.93
C ARG A 46 5.56 -3.28 -1.56
N PRO A 47 4.40 -2.62 -1.48
CA PRO A 47 3.78 -2.34 -0.20
C PRO A 47 3.51 -3.60 0.64
N ARG A 48 3.17 -3.42 1.91
CA ARG A 48 2.85 -4.53 2.81
C ARG A 48 1.71 -5.37 2.26
N ARG A 49 1.75 -6.68 2.56
CA ARG A 49 0.66 -7.64 2.31
C ARG A 49 0.30 -7.86 0.83
N PHE A 50 1.21 -7.52 -0.08
CA PHE A 50 1.11 -7.87 -1.50
C PHE A 50 1.43 -9.34 -1.83
N GLY A 51 1.95 -10.11 -0.87
CA GLY A 51 2.31 -11.52 -1.09
C GLY A 51 3.80 -11.79 -1.30
N LYS A 52 4.68 -10.80 -1.05
CA LYS A 52 6.14 -10.95 -1.15
C LYS A 52 6.68 -12.18 -0.41
N SER A 53 6.31 -12.36 0.86
CA SER A 53 6.75 -13.48 1.70
C SER A 53 6.26 -14.85 1.20
N LEU A 54 5.05 -14.89 0.61
CA LEU A 54 4.52 -16.08 -0.04
C LEU A 54 5.29 -16.39 -1.32
N THR A 55 5.66 -15.38 -2.10
CA THR A 55 6.54 -15.52 -3.27
C THR A 55 7.89 -16.10 -2.90
N LEU A 56 8.56 -15.57 -1.86
CA LEU A 56 9.81 -16.16 -1.36
C LEU A 56 9.61 -17.59 -0.85
N SER A 57 8.50 -17.89 -0.16
CA SER A 57 8.18 -19.26 0.24
C SER A 57 7.93 -20.20 -0.94
N THR A 58 7.44 -19.68 -2.05
CA THR A 58 7.21 -20.44 -3.28
C THR A 58 8.54 -20.74 -3.95
N LEU A 59 9.45 -19.75 -4.04
CA LEU A 59 10.81 -19.94 -4.55
C LEU A 59 11.61 -20.93 -3.71
N ASP A 60 11.50 -20.86 -2.37
CA ASP A 60 12.11 -21.82 -1.45
C ASP A 60 11.67 -23.26 -1.77
N ALA A 61 10.36 -23.50 -1.89
CA ALA A 61 9.85 -24.81 -2.27
C ALA A 61 10.26 -25.23 -3.70
N LEU A 62 10.31 -24.27 -4.63
CA LEU A 62 10.66 -24.49 -6.03
C LEU A 62 12.11 -24.96 -6.15
N PHE A 63 13.07 -24.21 -5.60
CA PHE A 63 14.49 -24.55 -5.60
C PHE A 63 14.82 -25.77 -4.73
N GLY A 64 14.13 -25.92 -3.60
CA GLY A 64 14.23 -27.08 -2.71
C GLY A 64 13.67 -28.38 -3.29
N GLY A 65 13.13 -28.36 -4.52
CA GLY A 65 12.74 -29.57 -5.24
C GLY A 65 11.46 -30.23 -4.74
N LYS A 66 10.55 -29.48 -4.08
CA LYS A 66 9.27 -29.99 -3.56
C LYS A 66 8.21 -30.12 -4.67
N ALA A 67 8.49 -30.93 -5.69
CA ALA A 67 7.70 -31.03 -6.92
C ALA A 67 6.21 -31.32 -6.69
N GLU A 68 5.87 -32.08 -5.65
CA GLU A 68 4.50 -32.43 -5.29
C GLU A 68 3.62 -31.21 -4.99
N LEU A 69 4.21 -30.11 -4.50
CA LEU A 69 3.48 -28.87 -4.19
C LEU A 69 3.06 -28.12 -5.46
N PHE A 70 3.74 -28.37 -6.58
CA PHE A 70 3.55 -27.69 -7.86
C PHE A 70 2.61 -28.41 -8.82
N ARG A 71 2.02 -29.54 -8.43
CA ARG A 71 1.04 -30.25 -9.25
C ARG A 71 -0.10 -29.32 -9.68
N GLY A 72 -0.34 -29.23 -10.99
CA GLY A 72 -1.37 -28.39 -11.60
C GLY A 72 -1.04 -26.90 -11.62
N LEU A 73 0.20 -26.50 -11.31
CA LEU A 73 0.70 -25.13 -11.44
C LEU A 73 1.58 -25.00 -12.69
N ALA A 74 1.74 -23.78 -13.18
CA ALA A 74 2.52 -23.51 -14.40
C ALA A 74 4.00 -23.95 -14.29
N ALA A 75 4.58 -23.96 -13.09
CA ALA A 75 5.95 -24.42 -12.86
C ALA A 75 6.08 -25.93 -12.61
N GLU A 76 5.04 -26.75 -12.78
CA GLU A 76 5.08 -28.19 -12.48
C GLU A 76 6.25 -28.91 -13.16
N ALA A 77 6.43 -28.71 -14.47
CA ALA A 77 7.52 -29.35 -15.22
C ALA A 77 8.90 -28.90 -14.72
N TRP A 78 9.06 -27.60 -14.46
CA TRP A 78 10.31 -27.05 -13.93
C TRP A 78 10.62 -27.62 -12.54
N ALA A 79 9.62 -27.70 -11.66
CA ALA A 79 9.75 -28.23 -10.31
C ALA A 79 10.12 -29.73 -10.31
N ILE A 80 9.58 -30.52 -11.24
CA ILE A 80 9.93 -31.93 -11.42
C ILE A 80 11.41 -32.09 -11.81
N GLU A 81 11.90 -31.26 -12.74
CA GLU A 81 13.32 -31.28 -13.11
C GLU A 81 14.21 -30.82 -11.95
N GLN A 82 13.82 -29.76 -11.24
CA GLN A 82 14.56 -29.27 -10.07
C GLN A 82 14.62 -30.30 -8.93
N ALA A 83 13.59 -31.14 -8.77
CA ALA A 83 13.58 -32.20 -7.74
C ALA A 83 14.66 -33.27 -7.95
N LYS A 84 15.23 -33.41 -9.16
CA LYS A 84 16.36 -34.30 -9.42
C LYS A 84 17.65 -33.79 -8.77
N HIS A 85 17.81 -32.47 -8.70
CA HIS A 85 18.97 -31.80 -8.12
C HIS A 85 18.53 -30.57 -7.31
N PRO A 86 17.95 -30.77 -6.10
CA PRO A 86 17.55 -29.68 -5.22
C PRO A 86 18.73 -28.78 -4.86
N ALA A 87 18.48 -27.48 -4.77
CA ALA A 87 19.49 -26.51 -4.33
C ALA A 87 19.30 -26.19 -2.84
N PRO A 88 20.39 -25.99 -2.07
CA PRO A 88 20.28 -25.48 -0.71
C PRO A 88 19.72 -24.05 -0.72
N VAL A 89 18.69 -23.81 0.10
CA VAL A 89 18.04 -22.50 0.22
C VAL A 89 18.31 -21.92 1.61
N LEU A 90 18.92 -20.74 1.65
CA LEU A 90 19.14 -19.95 2.86
C LEU A 90 18.14 -18.78 2.89
N ARG A 91 17.12 -18.91 3.73
CA ARG A 91 16.10 -17.89 3.93
C ARG A 91 16.30 -17.12 5.24
N LEU A 92 16.33 -15.80 5.13
CA LEU A 92 16.35 -14.85 6.25
C LEU A 92 15.10 -13.96 6.20
N ASP A 93 14.52 -13.67 7.36
CA ASP A 93 13.37 -12.78 7.50
C ASP A 93 13.71 -11.76 8.59
N MET A 94 13.93 -10.51 8.17
CA MET A 94 14.37 -9.44 9.06
C MET A 94 13.23 -8.92 9.95
N SER A 95 11.97 -9.24 9.64
CA SER A 95 10.81 -8.89 10.47
C SER A 95 10.78 -9.61 11.81
N MET A 96 11.47 -10.76 11.88
CA MET A 96 11.59 -11.61 13.06
C MET A 96 12.77 -11.23 13.96
N MET A 97 13.58 -10.24 13.57
CA MET A 97 14.79 -9.85 14.28
C MET A 97 14.53 -8.68 15.24
N ASN A 98 15.28 -8.63 16.35
CA ASN A 98 15.27 -7.45 17.20
C ASN A 98 16.11 -6.35 16.54
N VAL A 99 15.45 -5.30 16.07
CA VAL A 99 16.08 -4.16 15.37
C VAL A 99 16.13 -2.90 16.24
N SER A 100 16.08 -3.03 17.58
CA SER A 100 16.12 -1.89 18.50
C SER A 100 17.40 -1.05 18.38
N ASP A 101 18.52 -1.69 18.06
CA ASP A 101 19.83 -1.09 17.80
C ASP A 101 20.71 -2.10 17.04
N VAL A 102 21.91 -1.67 16.65
CA VAL A 102 22.84 -2.50 15.87
C VAL A 102 23.26 -3.77 16.62
N ALA A 103 23.53 -3.70 17.91
CA ALA A 103 23.99 -4.84 18.68
C ALA A 103 22.90 -5.92 18.82
N GLN A 104 21.65 -5.50 19.06
CA GLN A 104 20.50 -6.42 19.11
C GLN A 104 20.19 -7.04 17.75
N PHE A 105 20.36 -6.27 16.67
CA PHE A 105 20.22 -6.78 15.31
C PHE A 105 21.27 -7.85 15.00
N GLU A 106 22.54 -7.56 15.26
CA GLU A 106 23.66 -8.49 15.05
C GLU A 106 23.52 -9.76 15.90
N GLY A 107 23.06 -9.64 17.15
CA GLY A 107 22.74 -10.78 18.01
C GLY A 107 21.59 -11.65 17.46
N SER A 108 20.53 -11.03 16.95
CA SER A 108 19.40 -11.72 16.34
C SER A 108 19.81 -12.43 15.04
N LEU A 109 20.60 -11.75 14.20
CA LEU A 109 21.15 -12.29 12.97
C LEU A 109 22.08 -13.48 13.25
N ASN A 110 22.97 -13.36 14.24
CA ASN A 110 23.82 -14.46 14.70
C ASN A 110 23.01 -15.69 15.11
N SER A 111 21.91 -15.48 15.85
CA SER A 111 21.02 -16.55 16.29
C SER A 111 20.33 -17.22 15.09
N ALA A 112 19.79 -16.41 14.17
CA ALA A 112 19.14 -16.91 12.96
C ALA A 112 20.10 -17.73 12.07
N LEU A 113 21.33 -17.26 11.86
CA LEU A 113 22.35 -17.99 11.11
C LEU A 113 22.75 -19.30 11.80
N THR A 114 22.82 -19.30 13.13
CA THR A 114 23.16 -20.48 13.92
C THR A 114 22.06 -21.54 13.80
N TRP A 115 20.78 -21.18 13.95
CA TRP A 115 19.66 -22.11 13.75
C TRP A 115 19.63 -22.69 12.33
N ARG A 116 19.93 -21.87 11.31
CA ARG A 116 19.99 -22.36 9.92
C ARG A 116 21.16 -23.31 9.69
N ALA A 117 22.29 -23.09 10.36
CA ALA A 117 23.41 -24.03 10.32
C ALA A 117 23.05 -25.35 11.02
N GLU A 118 22.38 -25.29 12.17
CA GLU A 118 21.89 -26.46 12.90
C GLU A 118 20.89 -27.28 12.07
N ASP A 119 19.90 -26.62 11.45
CA ASP A 119 18.92 -27.23 10.54
C ASP A 119 19.61 -27.97 9.37
N ALA A 120 20.75 -27.46 8.92
CA ALA A 120 21.55 -28.03 7.83
C ALA A 120 22.66 -28.99 8.30
N GLY A 121 22.81 -29.22 9.60
CA GLY A 121 23.88 -30.05 10.16
C GLY A 121 25.30 -29.50 9.93
N VAL A 122 25.44 -28.17 9.89
CA VAL A 122 26.70 -27.44 9.68
C VAL A 122 27.19 -26.84 10.99
N THR A 123 28.49 -26.93 11.27
CA THR A 123 29.14 -26.21 12.37
C THR A 123 29.76 -24.91 11.85
N LEU A 124 29.43 -23.80 12.52
CA LEU A 124 30.04 -22.49 12.27
C LEU A 124 31.10 -22.19 13.34
N SER A 125 32.21 -21.59 12.94
CA SER A 125 33.35 -21.27 13.81
C SER A 125 33.40 -19.79 14.23
N SER A 126 33.04 -18.88 13.33
CA SER A 126 33.09 -17.45 13.64
C SER A 126 32.01 -17.03 14.64
N GLN A 127 32.24 -15.94 15.37
CA GLN A 127 31.26 -15.28 16.23
C GLN A 127 30.69 -14.00 15.59
N GLN A 128 31.30 -13.53 14.50
CA GLN A 128 30.87 -12.34 13.78
C GLN A 128 29.76 -12.70 12.77
N PRO A 129 28.66 -11.94 12.70
CA PRO A 129 27.53 -12.28 11.81
C PRO A 129 27.90 -12.38 10.33
N SER A 130 28.73 -11.46 9.83
CA SER A 130 29.19 -11.46 8.43
C SER A 130 29.97 -12.72 8.08
N ASP A 131 30.90 -13.10 8.95
CA ASP A 131 31.76 -14.27 8.75
C ASP A 131 30.96 -15.56 8.90
N LYS A 132 30.04 -15.64 9.88
CA LYS A 132 29.11 -16.76 10.02
C LYS A 132 28.25 -16.94 8.77
N PHE A 133 27.77 -15.83 8.19
CA PHE A 133 26.98 -15.88 6.97
C PHE A 133 27.80 -16.42 5.79
N GLN A 134 29.06 -15.97 5.66
CA GLN A 134 29.99 -16.50 4.66
C GLN A 134 30.29 -17.99 4.87
N GLU A 135 30.59 -18.39 6.10
CA GLU A 135 30.84 -19.79 6.47
C GLU A 135 29.65 -20.68 6.12
N LEU A 136 28.43 -20.24 6.45
CA LEU A 136 27.20 -20.97 6.18
C LEU A 136 26.96 -21.13 4.68
N ILE A 137 27.10 -20.06 3.88
CA ILE A 137 26.96 -20.14 2.41
C ILE A 137 27.95 -21.16 1.84
N ARG A 138 29.22 -21.09 2.25
CA ARG A 138 30.26 -22.02 1.76
C ARG A 138 30.00 -23.46 2.19
N ALA A 139 29.51 -23.67 3.41
CA ALA A 139 29.19 -25.01 3.92
C ALA A 139 28.00 -25.63 3.18
N LEU A 140 26.91 -24.87 2.99
CA LEU A 140 25.76 -25.29 2.19
C LEU A 140 26.18 -25.61 0.75
N HIS A 141 27.06 -24.79 0.17
CA HIS A 141 27.60 -25.03 -1.16
C HIS A 141 28.33 -26.38 -1.27
N ARG A 142 29.16 -26.72 -0.28
CA ARG A 142 29.87 -28.01 -0.26
C ARG A 142 28.93 -29.21 -0.12
N GLN A 143 27.80 -29.05 0.56
CA GLN A 143 26.82 -30.12 0.78
C GLN A 143 25.89 -30.33 -0.42
N GLY A 144 25.44 -29.25 -1.06
CA GLY A 144 24.33 -29.29 -2.04
C GLY A 144 24.55 -28.50 -3.33
N GLY A 145 25.72 -27.92 -3.55
CA GLY A 145 26.02 -27.08 -4.71
C GLY A 145 25.53 -25.63 -4.57
N PRO A 146 25.45 -24.88 -5.68
CA PRO A 146 25.12 -23.45 -5.69
C PRO A 146 23.88 -23.07 -4.83
N VAL A 147 24.08 -22.13 -3.91
CA VAL A 147 23.13 -21.76 -2.85
C VAL A 147 22.15 -20.68 -3.31
N VAL A 148 20.88 -20.83 -2.93
CA VAL A 148 19.85 -19.81 -3.13
C VAL A 148 19.69 -18.99 -1.85
N VAL A 149 19.80 -17.67 -1.94
CA VAL A 149 19.62 -16.76 -0.80
C VAL A 149 18.36 -15.92 -0.97
N LEU A 150 17.44 -16.03 -0.01
CA LEU A 150 16.17 -15.30 0.00
C LEU A 150 16.10 -14.44 1.26
N ILE A 151 15.95 -13.13 1.13
CA ILE A 151 15.92 -12.20 2.26
C ILE A 151 14.63 -11.39 2.22
N ASP A 152 13.78 -11.58 3.24
CA ASP A 152 12.52 -10.86 3.39
C ASP A 152 12.65 -9.67 4.35
N GLU A 153 11.81 -8.66 4.11
CA GLU A 153 11.77 -7.37 4.81
C GLU A 153 13.16 -6.73 5.04
N TYR A 154 14.01 -6.74 4.02
CA TYR A 154 15.43 -6.29 4.10
C TYR A 154 15.62 -4.90 4.76
N ASP A 155 14.62 -4.04 4.63
CA ASP A 155 14.59 -2.64 5.04
C ASP A 155 13.98 -2.41 6.42
N LYS A 156 13.35 -3.42 7.02
CA LYS A 156 12.76 -3.35 8.37
C LYS A 156 13.72 -2.77 9.42
N PRO A 157 15.02 -3.13 9.46
CA PRO A 157 15.94 -2.55 10.44
C PRO A 157 16.13 -1.03 10.31
N ILE A 158 15.94 -0.48 9.10
CA ILE A 158 16.06 0.95 8.82
C ILE A 158 14.72 1.66 9.05
N LEU A 159 13.61 1.06 8.63
CA LEU A 159 12.27 1.63 8.77
C LEU A 159 11.91 1.97 10.22
N ASP A 160 12.36 1.14 11.17
CA ASP A 160 12.12 1.36 12.61
C ASP A 160 13.00 2.46 13.22
N LYS A 161 13.87 3.08 12.41
CA LYS A 161 14.70 4.25 12.78
C LYS A 161 14.25 5.54 12.11
N ILE A 162 13.10 5.55 11.43
CA ILE A 162 12.54 6.78 10.86
C ILE A 162 12.34 7.80 11.99
N GLY A 163 12.98 8.97 11.83
CA GLY A 163 13.04 10.01 12.86
C GLY A 163 14.41 10.14 13.56
N ASN A 164 15.28 9.14 13.46
CA ASN A 164 16.66 9.18 13.98
C ASN A 164 17.66 8.81 12.87
N LEU A 165 18.21 9.83 12.20
CA LEU A 165 19.11 9.64 11.07
C LEU A 165 20.44 8.96 11.46
N GLU A 166 20.96 9.22 12.65
CA GLU A 166 22.21 8.60 13.13
C GLU A 166 22.03 7.10 13.36
N ALA A 167 20.94 6.72 14.03
CA ALA A 167 20.63 5.31 14.25
C ALA A 167 20.32 4.57 12.95
N ALA A 168 19.65 5.22 12.00
CA ALA A 168 19.41 4.67 10.66
C ALA A 168 20.73 4.44 9.92
N GLU A 169 21.68 5.39 9.97
CA GLU A 169 22.98 5.26 9.31
C GLU A 169 23.85 4.17 9.94
N ALA A 170 23.89 4.08 11.27
CA ALA A 170 24.60 2.98 11.96
C ALA A 170 24.04 1.61 11.57
N MET A 171 22.71 1.48 11.43
CA MET A 171 22.08 0.25 10.95
C MET A 171 22.44 -0.05 9.49
N ARG A 172 22.54 0.98 8.63
CA ARG A 172 22.98 0.80 7.24
C ARG A 172 24.39 0.25 7.16
N ASP A 173 25.31 0.70 8.02
CA ASP A 173 26.69 0.21 8.03
C ASP A 173 26.74 -1.29 8.35
N SER A 174 25.98 -1.74 9.35
CA SER A 174 25.87 -3.18 9.70
C SER A 174 25.26 -3.99 8.56
N LEU A 175 24.16 -3.51 7.97
CA LEU A 175 23.55 -4.15 6.80
C LEU A 175 24.49 -4.18 5.58
N ARG A 176 25.23 -3.11 5.29
CA ARG A 176 26.21 -3.05 4.20
C ARG A 176 27.30 -4.11 4.38
N THR A 177 27.76 -4.31 5.62
CA THR A 177 28.72 -5.35 5.98
C THR A 177 28.14 -6.74 5.67
N LEU A 178 26.89 -7.00 6.05
CA LEU A 178 26.20 -8.25 5.73
C LEU A 178 26.07 -8.50 4.22
N TYR A 179 25.59 -7.52 3.45
CA TYR A 179 25.35 -7.70 2.02
C TYR A 179 26.64 -7.75 1.18
N THR A 180 27.74 -7.17 1.67
CA THR A 180 29.06 -7.32 1.04
C THR A 180 29.52 -8.78 1.00
N VAL A 181 29.10 -9.60 1.99
CA VAL A 181 29.36 -11.04 2.00
C VAL A 181 28.77 -11.73 0.77
N LEU A 182 27.56 -11.35 0.34
CA LEU A 182 26.93 -11.95 -0.84
C LEU A 182 27.79 -11.72 -2.09
N LYS A 183 28.31 -10.51 -2.27
CA LYS A 183 29.23 -10.21 -3.38
C LYS A 183 30.50 -11.05 -3.31
N GLY A 184 31.08 -11.18 -2.13
CA GLY A 184 32.27 -12.02 -1.91
C GLY A 184 32.01 -13.52 -2.06
N CYS A 185 30.74 -13.93 -2.11
CA CYS A 185 30.33 -15.32 -2.25
C CYS A 185 29.69 -15.64 -3.61
N ASP A 186 29.76 -14.74 -4.60
CA ASP A 186 29.06 -14.89 -5.89
C ASP A 186 29.30 -16.25 -6.55
N GLU A 187 30.53 -16.79 -6.50
CA GLU A 187 30.87 -18.11 -7.04
C GLU A 187 30.11 -19.29 -6.39
N TYR A 188 29.58 -19.11 -5.18
CA TYR A 188 28.82 -20.11 -4.42
C TYR A 188 27.30 -19.93 -4.57
N LEU A 189 26.84 -18.85 -5.21
CA LEU A 189 25.43 -18.47 -5.25
C LEU A 189 24.79 -18.85 -6.59
N ARG A 190 23.60 -19.44 -6.52
CA ARG A 190 22.74 -19.72 -7.68
C ARG A 190 21.78 -18.58 -7.96
N PHE A 191 21.19 -18.04 -6.90
CA PHE A 191 20.11 -17.07 -6.98
C PHE A 191 20.01 -16.29 -5.68
N VAL A 192 19.75 -15.00 -5.78
CA VAL A 192 19.62 -14.05 -4.67
C VAL A 192 18.37 -13.22 -4.92
N MET A 193 17.43 -13.21 -3.98
CA MET A 193 16.27 -12.33 -4.04
C MET A 193 16.01 -11.64 -2.71
N LEU A 194 15.84 -10.32 -2.79
CA LEU A 194 15.51 -9.45 -1.67
C LEU A 194 14.12 -8.86 -1.85
N THR A 195 13.33 -8.83 -0.77
CA THR A 195 12.00 -8.21 -0.74
C THR A 195 11.89 -7.19 0.38
N GLY A 196 11.16 -6.10 0.12
CA GLY A 196 10.94 -5.02 1.09
C GLY A 196 9.81 -4.08 0.68
N ILE A 197 9.68 -2.95 1.38
CA ILE A 197 8.68 -1.91 1.11
C ILE A 197 9.33 -0.72 0.39
N SER A 198 10.44 -0.24 0.93
CA SER A 198 11.28 0.79 0.33
C SER A 198 12.04 0.24 -0.87
N ARG A 199 12.33 1.09 -1.85
CA ARG A 199 13.27 0.78 -2.92
C ARG A 199 14.70 0.88 -2.41
N PHE A 200 15.59 0.08 -2.96
CA PHE A 200 17.01 0.28 -2.70
C PHE A 200 17.57 1.49 -3.44
N THR A 201 18.60 2.11 -2.87
CA THR A 201 19.39 3.12 -3.57
C THR A 201 20.81 2.61 -3.82
N LYS A 202 21.40 2.99 -4.97
CA LYS A 202 22.81 2.68 -5.30
C LYS A 202 23.81 3.35 -4.36
N THR A 203 23.39 4.36 -3.60
CA THR A 203 24.20 5.06 -2.60
C THR A 203 24.00 4.51 -1.18
N GLY A 204 23.03 3.63 -0.97
CA GLY A 204 22.65 3.13 0.35
C GLY A 204 23.34 1.83 0.73
N VAL A 205 22.58 0.97 1.40
CA VAL A 205 22.98 -0.35 1.91
C VAL A 205 23.60 -1.26 0.84
N PHE A 206 23.20 -1.08 -0.41
CA PHE A 206 23.62 -1.92 -1.54
C PHE A 206 24.63 -1.24 -2.48
N SER A 207 25.28 -0.16 -2.04
CA SER A 207 26.37 0.47 -2.80
C SER A 207 27.48 -0.53 -3.20
N ALA A 208 27.66 -1.60 -2.44
CA ALA A 208 28.58 -2.68 -2.77
C ALA A 208 28.06 -3.67 -3.83
N MET A 209 26.74 -3.79 -4.02
CA MET A 209 26.07 -4.78 -4.88
C MET A 209 25.47 -4.16 -6.15
N ASN A 210 26.31 -3.90 -7.15
CA ASN A 210 25.89 -3.29 -8.42
C ASN A 210 25.13 -4.24 -9.38
N ASN A 211 25.06 -5.54 -9.08
CA ASN A 211 24.44 -6.56 -9.93
C ASN A 211 22.95 -6.83 -9.59
N LEU A 212 22.41 -6.18 -8.56
CA LEU A 212 21.04 -6.39 -8.12
C LEU A 212 20.05 -5.70 -9.08
N MET A 213 19.22 -6.48 -9.76
CA MET A 213 18.21 -5.98 -10.68
C MET A 213 16.91 -5.62 -9.94
N ASP A 214 16.52 -4.34 -10.00
CA ASP A 214 15.22 -3.90 -9.48
C ASP A 214 14.09 -4.24 -10.46
N ILE A 215 13.26 -5.22 -10.11
CA ILE A 215 12.10 -5.62 -10.92
C ILE A 215 10.82 -4.88 -10.52
N SER A 216 10.88 -3.94 -9.57
CA SER A 216 9.69 -3.34 -8.97
C SER A 216 8.83 -2.56 -9.98
N MET A 217 9.43 -1.88 -10.95
CA MET A 217 8.71 -1.12 -11.97
C MET A 217 8.80 -1.76 -13.36
N THR A 218 9.23 -3.02 -13.44
CA THR A 218 9.39 -3.72 -14.72
C THR A 218 8.07 -4.38 -15.11
N GLU A 219 7.52 -3.99 -16.27
CA GLU A 219 6.23 -4.48 -16.77
C GLU A 219 6.14 -6.01 -16.85
N SER A 220 7.20 -6.70 -17.27
CA SER A 220 7.22 -8.17 -17.37
C SER A 220 7.03 -8.90 -16.04
N PHE A 221 7.24 -8.18 -14.92
CA PHE A 221 7.06 -8.65 -13.54
C PHE A 221 6.03 -7.81 -12.78
N GLY A 222 5.22 -6.99 -13.46
CA GLY A 222 4.22 -6.13 -12.84
C GLY A 222 3.28 -6.92 -11.92
N ASP A 223 2.83 -8.09 -12.38
CA ASP A 223 1.93 -9.02 -11.72
C ASP A 223 2.62 -10.15 -10.92
N VAL A 224 3.92 -10.06 -10.63
CA VAL A 224 4.66 -11.10 -9.87
C VAL A 224 4.10 -11.32 -8.46
N VAL A 225 3.38 -10.30 -7.96
CA VAL A 225 2.59 -10.32 -6.73
C VAL A 225 1.31 -9.51 -6.96
N GLY A 226 0.34 -9.58 -6.03
CA GLY A 226 -0.99 -9.00 -6.24
C GLY A 226 -1.85 -9.85 -7.19
N TYR A 227 -3.12 -9.48 -7.32
CA TYR A 227 -4.05 -10.17 -8.23
C TYR A 227 -4.49 -9.24 -9.34
N THR A 228 -4.44 -9.69 -10.58
CA THR A 228 -5.11 -9.03 -11.71
C THR A 228 -6.61 -9.27 -11.66
N GLN A 229 -7.37 -8.53 -12.47
CA GLN A 229 -8.81 -8.76 -12.63
C GLN A 229 -9.11 -10.20 -13.09
N GLU A 230 -8.36 -10.68 -14.07
CA GLU A 230 -8.54 -11.99 -14.67
C GLU A 230 -8.27 -13.11 -13.66
N GLU A 231 -7.22 -12.97 -12.85
CA GLU A 231 -6.89 -13.91 -11.79
C GLU A 231 -7.94 -13.90 -10.66
N LEU A 232 -8.40 -12.70 -10.26
CA LEU A 232 -9.47 -12.56 -9.28
C LEU A 232 -10.72 -13.32 -9.74
N GLU A 233 -11.18 -13.08 -10.97
CA GLU A 233 -12.39 -13.68 -11.50
C GLU A 233 -12.29 -15.19 -11.70
N ARG A 234 -11.10 -15.68 -12.08
CA ARG A 234 -10.82 -17.10 -12.30
C ARG A 234 -10.70 -17.87 -10.98
N ASP A 235 -9.81 -17.42 -10.10
CA ASP A 235 -9.39 -18.21 -8.93
C ASP A 235 -10.33 -18.04 -7.73
N PHE A 236 -11.14 -16.97 -7.73
CA PHE A 236 -12.17 -16.72 -6.71
C PHE A 236 -13.61 -16.85 -7.25
N ALA A 237 -13.83 -17.48 -8.41
CA ALA A 237 -15.13 -17.57 -9.05
C ALA A 237 -16.27 -18.03 -8.11
N ASP A 238 -16.02 -19.07 -7.31
CA ASP A 238 -17.02 -19.59 -6.35
C ASP A 238 -17.26 -18.63 -5.18
N TRP A 239 -16.21 -17.94 -4.71
CA TRP A 239 -16.30 -16.94 -3.65
C TRP A 239 -17.04 -15.68 -4.10
N ILE A 240 -16.85 -15.28 -5.36
CA ILE A 240 -17.56 -14.18 -6.01
C ILE A 240 -19.06 -14.50 -6.05
N ASP A 241 -19.42 -15.70 -6.52
CA ASP A 241 -20.84 -16.11 -6.61
C ASP A 241 -21.51 -16.22 -5.23
N ASP A 242 -20.82 -16.80 -4.24
CA ASP A 242 -21.33 -16.91 -2.87
C ASP A 242 -21.53 -15.53 -2.23
N THR A 243 -20.55 -14.63 -2.39
CA THR A 243 -20.62 -13.27 -1.84
C THR A 243 -21.70 -12.44 -2.54
N ALA A 244 -21.84 -12.56 -3.86
CA ALA A 244 -22.89 -11.89 -4.63
C ALA A 244 -24.29 -12.32 -4.13
N GLY A 245 -24.48 -13.63 -3.91
CA GLY A 245 -25.71 -14.17 -3.33
C GLY A 245 -26.01 -13.63 -1.93
N LYS A 246 -25.01 -13.59 -1.04
CA LYS A 246 -25.14 -13.02 0.32
C LYS A 246 -25.51 -11.54 0.31
N MET A 247 -24.90 -10.77 -0.60
CA MET A 247 -25.13 -9.33 -0.73
C MET A 247 -26.35 -8.96 -1.56
N ARG A 248 -27.03 -9.95 -2.19
CA ARG A 248 -28.16 -9.75 -3.12
C ARG A 248 -27.79 -8.83 -4.29
N LEU A 249 -26.60 -9.02 -4.84
CA LEU A 249 -26.09 -8.31 -6.01
C LEU A 249 -25.93 -9.28 -7.16
N SER A 250 -26.01 -8.79 -8.40
CA SER A 250 -25.50 -9.55 -9.53
C SER A 250 -23.97 -9.67 -9.45
N ARG A 251 -23.41 -10.69 -10.11
CA ARG A 251 -21.95 -10.87 -10.21
C ARG A 251 -21.26 -9.63 -10.79
N GLN A 252 -21.85 -9.01 -11.80
CA GLN A 252 -21.32 -7.81 -12.45
C GLN A 252 -21.32 -6.60 -11.52
N GLU A 253 -22.40 -6.38 -10.76
CA GLU A 253 -22.45 -5.30 -9.76
C GLU A 253 -21.44 -5.51 -8.65
N LEU A 254 -21.25 -6.75 -8.18
CA LEU A 254 -20.25 -7.07 -7.17
C LEU A 254 -18.84 -6.73 -7.68
N LEU A 255 -18.48 -7.21 -8.87
CA LEU A 255 -17.17 -6.97 -9.47
C LEU A 255 -16.91 -5.48 -9.71
N MET A 256 -17.92 -4.73 -10.17
CA MET A 256 -17.82 -3.27 -10.33
C MET A 256 -17.51 -2.57 -9.00
N ARG A 257 -18.21 -2.94 -7.92
CA ARG A 257 -17.96 -2.38 -6.58
C ARG A 257 -16.62 -2.82 -6.00
N MET A 258 -16.21 -4.07 -6.24
CA MET A 258 -14.89 -4.56 -5.84
C MET A 258 -13.77 -3.81 -6.56
N LYS A 259 -13.94 -3.52 -7.85
CA LYS A 259 -13.00 -2.72 -8.63
C LYS A 259 -12.87 -1.30 -8.08
N ASP A 260 -13.98 -0.61 -7.88
CA ASP A 260 -14.00 0.73 -7.26
C ASP A 260 -13.30 0.78 -5.88
N TYR A 261 -13.55 -0.24 -5.05
CA TYR A 261 -13.08 -0.22 -3.67
C TYR A 261 -11.64 -0.74 -3.50
N TYR A 262 -11.24 -1.78 -4.24
CA TYR A 262 -10.02 -2.55 -4.00
C TYR A 262 -9.01 -2.59 -5.17
N ASP A 263 -9.40 -2.23 -6.41
CA ASP A 263 -8.49 -2.23 -7.57
C ASP A 263 -7.81 -0.88 -7.76
N GLY A 264 -6.61 -0.90 -8.33
CA GLY A 264 -5.99 0.32 -8.89
C GLY A 264 -4.53 0.51 -8.51
N PHE A 265 -3.92 -0.41 -7.76
CA PHE A 265 -2.47 -0.43 -7.62
C PHE A 265 -1.80 -0.71 -8.97
N CYS A 266 -0.74 0.01 -9.25
CA CYS A 266 0.01 -0.01 -10.49
C CYS A 266 1.42 0.50 -10.23
N PHE A 267 2.41 -0.32 -10.57
CA PHE A 267 3.82 -0.03 -10.29
C PHE A 267 4.66 0.14 -11.55
N ASP A 268 4.14 -0.29 -12.70
CA ASP A 268 4.81 -0.28 -14.01
C ASP A 268 4.12 0.63 -15.03
N GLY A 269 3.05 1.34 -14.64
CA GLY A 269 2.22 2.17 -15.51
C GLY A 269 1.09 1.43 -16.22
N THR A 270 1.14 0.10 -16.29
CA THR A 270 0.28 -0.72 -17.16
C THR A 270 -0.59 -1.70 -16.37
N THR A 271 0.01 -2.46 -15.45
CA THR A 271 -0.63 -3.57 -14.76
C THR A 271 -1.44 -3.09 -13.56
N ARG A 272 -2.76 -3.29 -13.58
CA ARG A 272 -3.65 -3.00 -12.45
C ARG A 272 -3.83 -4.21 -11.54
N LEU A 273 -3.69 -3.99 -10.24
CA LEU A 273 -3.65 -5.04 -9.24
C LEU A 273 -4.56 -4.72 -8.05
N TYR A 274 -5.16 -5.79 -7.55
CA TYR A 274 -5.78 -5.88 -6.25
C TYR A 274 -4.76 -6.29 -5.19
N ASN A 275 -4.90 -5.72 -3.99
CA ASN A 275 -4.15 -6.19 -2.83
C ASN A 275 -4.70 -7.55 -2.34
N PRO A 276 -3.86 -8.61 -2.24
CA PRO A 276 -4.30 -9.93 -1.82
C PRO A 276 -4.95 -9.98 -0.44
N PHE A 277 -4.41 -9.25 0.54
CA PHE A 277 -4.95 -9.25 1.89
C PHE A 277 -6.34 -8.63 1.94
N SER A 278 -6.56 -7.51 1.25
CA SER A 278 -7.88 -6.87 1.16
C SER A 278 -8.91 -7.80 0.53
N ILE A 279 -8.57 -8.45 -0.58
CA ILE A 279 -9.46 -9.40 -1.27
C ILE A 279 -9.81 -10.60 -0.40
N LEU A 280 -8.81 -11.21 0.26
CA LEU A 280 -9.05 -12.37 1.12
C LEU A 280 -9.97 -12.00 2.29
N ASN A 281 -9.74 -10.86 2.95
CA ASN A 281 -10.57 -10.41 4.05
C ASN A 281 -11.97 -9.99 3.61
N PHE A 282 -12.11 -9.38 2.42
CA PHE A 282 -13.40 -9.06 1.84
C PHE A 282 -14.27 -10.31 1.68
N PHE A 283 -13.74 -11.36 1.05
CA PHE A 283 -14.49 -12.62 0.86
C PHE A 283 -14.80 -13.32 2.18
N PHE A 284 -13.87 -13.30 3.14
CA PHE A 284 -14.08 -13.90 4.45
C PHE A 284 -15.18 -13.20 5.25
N ASN A 285 -15.17 -11.86 5.26
CA ASN A 285 -16.14 -11.07 6.03
C ASN A 285 -17.46 -10.85 5.28
N GLY A 286 -17.48 -10.99 3.95
CA GLY A 286 -18.66 -10.77 3.11
C GLY A 286 -19.17 -9.33 3.10
N ARG A 287 -18.29 -8.35 3.33
CA ARG A 287 -18.63 -6.92 3.35
C ARG A 287 -17.46 -6.06 2.89
N PHE A 288 -17.76 -4.92 2.25
CA PHE A 288 -16.77 -3.88 2.00
C PHE A 288 -16.29 -3.28 3.32
N SER A 289 -14.98 -3.23 3.49
CA SER A 289 -14.33 -2.67 4.67
C SER A 289 -12.89 -2.29 4.35
N ASN A 290 -12.29 -1.51 5.25
CA ASN A 290 -10.92 -1.03 5.13
C ASN A 290 -9.96 -2.01 5.83
N TYR A 291 -9.23 -2.80 5.04
CA TYR A 291 -8.29 -3.83 5.52
C TYR A 291 -6.82 -3.40 5.39
N TRP A 292 -6.47 -2.63 4.37
CA TRP A 292 -5.93 -1.27 4.56
C TRP A 292 -5.10 -0.95 5.82
N TYR A 293 -5.71 -0.02 6.58
CA TYR A 293 -5.24 0.61 7.80
C TYR A 293 -4.99 -0.36 8.96
N GLU A 294 -5.85 -1.37 9.17
CA GLU A 294 -5.85 -2.25 10.35
C GLU A 294 -4.59 -3.11 10.53
N SER A 295 -3.67 -3.10 9.58
CA SER A 295 -2.71 -4.18 9.47
C SER A 295 -1.27 -3.72 9.17
N GLY A 296 -1.01 -2.41 9.30
CA GLY A 296 0.33 -1.84 9.36
C GLY A 296 0.52 -1.07 10.67
N SER A 297 1.73 -1.10 11.25
CA SER A 297 2.07 -0.16 12.32
C SER A 297 2.12 1.25 11.71
N PRO A 298 1.23 2.18 12.09
CA PRO A 298 1.18 3.52 11.49
C PRO A 298 2.40 4.37 11.83
N SER A 299 3.21 3.95 12.80
CA SER A 299 4.19 4.80 13.49
C SER A 299 5.20 5.43 12.56
N PHE A 300 5.80 4.68 11.63
CA PHE A 300 6.84 5.22 10.75
C PHE A 300 6.27 6.20 9.70
N ILE A 301 5.07 5.91 9.18
CA ILE A 301 4.37 6.78 8.21
C ILE A 301 3.95 8.08 8.89
N VAL A 302 3.31 7.97 10.06
CA VAL A 302 2.89 9.11 10.87
C VAL A 302 4.10 9.96 11.26
N ALA A 303 5.19 9.35 11.72
CA ALA A 303 6.42 10.06 12.07
C ALA A 303 7.01 10.83 10.87
N TYR A 304 7.03 10.19 9.70
CA TYR A 304 7.48 10.85 8.47
C TYR A 304 6.55 12.00 8.05
N MET A 305 5.23 11.78 8.02
CA MET A 305 4.24 12.80 7.66
C MET A 305 4.34 14.04 8.54
N LYS A 306 4.46 13.87 9.86
CA LYS A 306 4.65 14.98 10.81
C LYS A 306 5.94 15.73 10.54
N ARG A 307 7.05 15.00 10.34
CA ARG A 307 8.37 15.60 10.11
C ARG A 307 8.47 16.39 8.81
N HIS A 308 7.77 15.93 7.77
CA HIS A 308 7.82 16.51 6.43
C HIS A 308 6.63 17.44 6.12
N GLU A 309 5.83 17.79 7.14
CA GLU A 309 4.66 18.68 7.00
C GLU A 309 3.75 18.24 5.84
N ILE A 310 3.49 16.94 5.75
CA ILE A 310 2.52 16.41 4.80
C ILE A 310 1.15 16.61 5.45
N LEU A 311 0.44 17.65 5.01
CA LEU A 311 -0.78 18.14 5.65
C LEU A 311 -2.06 17.85 4.85
N ASP A 312 -1.97 17.78 3.52
CA ASP A 312 -3.16 17.68 2.66
C ASP A 312 -3.06 16.46 1.74
N PRO A 313 -3.91 15.42 1.91
CA PRO A 313 -3.93 14.30 0.98
C PRO A 313 -4.38 14.71 -0.43
N GLU A 314 -5.24 15.72 -0.59
CA GLU A 314 -5.68 16.15 -1.93
C GLU A 314 -4.54 16.76 -2.74
N ALA A 315 -3.49 17.28 -2.08
CA ALA A 315 -2.28 17.76 -2.76
C ALA A 315 -1.52 16.66 -3.52
N TYR A 316 -1.82 15.38 -3.26
CA TYR A 316 -1.21 14.22 -3.92
C TYR A 316 -2.13 13.52 -4.93
N ARG A 317 -3.35 14.04 -5.14
CA ARG A 317 -4.26 13.57 -6.20
C ARG A 317 -3.76 14.04 -7.56
N HIS A 318 -3.73 13.15 -8.54
CA HIS A 318 -3.31 13.45 -9.93
C HIS A 318 -1.97 14.19 -10.02
N LEU A 319 -1.03 13.88 -9.11
CA LEU A 319 0.23 14.58 -8.97
C LEU A 319 1.18 14.20 -10.11
N VAL A 320 1.56 15.18 -10.92
CA VAL A 320 2.52 14.97 -12.02
C VAL A 320 3.95 15.03 -11.50
N VAL A 321 4.71 13.96 -11.75
CA VAL A 321 6.12 13.81 -11.34
C VAL A 321 6.99 13.37 -12.52
N LYS A 322 8.29 13.57 -12.41
CA LYS A 322 9.27 12.98 -13.34
C LYS A 322 9.54 11.53 -12.95
N GLU A 323 9.92 10.69 -13.91
CA GLU A 323 10.34 9.29 -13.67
C GLU A 323 11.35 9.13 -12.52
N SER A 324 12.24 10.11 -12.34
CA SER A 324 13.23 10.10 -11.28
C SER A 324 12.65 10.16 -9.85
N PHE A 325 11.35 10.41 -9.64
CA PHE A 325 10.73 10.46 -8.31
C PHE A 325 10.96 9.18 -7.50
N ALA A 326 10.98 8.03 -8.18
CA ALA A 326 11.18 6.74 -7.56
C ALA A 326 12.67 6.36 -7.42
N SER A 327 13.60 7.23 -7.81
CA SER A 327 15.03 6.91 -7.94
C SER A 327 15.96 7.60 -6.95
N SER A 328 15.46 8.56 -6.15
CA SER A 328 16.37 9.61 -5.65
C SER A 328 16.94 9.46 -4.24
N GLN A 329 16.34 8.71 -3.31
CA GLN A 329 16.74 8.78 -1.89
C GLN A 329 16.29 7.57 -1.08
N GLU A 330 17.03 7.31 0.01
CA GLU A 330 16.60 6.42 1.08
C GLU A 330 15.25 6.88 1.63
N ILE A 331 14.39 5.94 2.05
CA ILE A 331 12.99 6.22 2.34
C ILE A 331 12.79 7.32 3.41
N GLU A 332 13.65 7.45 4.40
CA GLU A 332 13.56 8.51 5.42
C GLU A 332 14.01 9.90 4.94
N ARG A 333 14.70 9.96 3.80
CA ARG A 333 15.13 11.20 3.13
C ARG A 333 14.37 11.47 1.84
N ALA A 334 13.55 10.52 1.40
CA ALA A 334 12.77 10.62 0.19
C ALA A 334 11.86 11.85 0.26
N ARG A 335 11.41 12.32 -0.90
CA ARG A 335 10.36 13.34 -0.99
C ARG A 335 9.00 12.72 -0.65
N PRO A 336 8.02 13.51 -0.18
CA PRO A 336 6.69 13.01 0.17
C PRO A 336 6.04 12.11 -0.88
N GLU A 337 6.07 12.50 -2.15
CA GLU A 337 5.48 11.73 -3.25
C GLU A 337 6.14 10.35 -3.44
N SER A 338 7.46 10.27 -3.23
CA SER A 338 8.24 9.03 -3.33
C SER A 338 8.02 8.14 -2.11
N PHE A 339 7.97 8.74 -0.92
CA PHE A 339 7.69 8.03 0.33
C PHE A 339 6.30 7.40 0.31
N LEU A 340 5.26 8.18 -0.02
CA LEU A 340 3.88 7.72 -0.06
C LEU A 340 3.69 6.63 -1.13
N TYR A 341 4.35 6.73 -2.28
CA TYR A 341 4.36 5.66 -3.28
C TYR A 341 4.98 4.36 -2.75
N GLN A 342 6.18 4.42 -2.16
CA GLN A 342 6.87 3.25 -1.62
C GLN A 342 6.08 2.61 -0.46
N ALA A 343 5.45 3.42 0.39
CA ALA A 343 4.59 2.96 1.47
C ALA A 343 3.25 2.37 0.98
N GLY A 344 2.90 2.53 -0.30
CA GLY A 344 1.67 2.03 -0.92
C GLY A 344 0.44 2.92 -0.77
N TYR A 345 0.64 4.21 -0.46
CA TYR A 345 -0.42 5.21 -0.45
C TYR A 345 -0.60 5.90 -1.79
N LEU A 346 0.44 5.96 -2.62
CA LEU A 346 0.33 6.40 -4.01
C LEU A 346 0.63 5.26 -4.97
N THR A 347 0.11 5.39 -6.18
CA THR A 347 0.25 4.48 -7.30
C THR A 347 0.52 5.26 -8.59
N ILE A 348 0.97 4.59 -9.64
CA ILE A 348 1.04 5.19 -10.98
C ILE A 348 -0.35 5.15 -11.61
N GLU A 349 -0.99 6.30 -11.71
CA GLU A 349 -2.25 6.45 -12.45
C GLU A 349 -1.99 6.40 -13.96
N LYS A 350 -0.99 7.15 -14.43
CA LYS A 350 -0.61 7.23 -15.86
C LYS A 350 0.89 7.37 -16.02
N TRP A 351 1.41 6.84 -17.11
CA TRP A 351 2.81 7.01 -17.52
C TRP A 351 2.82 7.50 -18.97
N GLU A 352 3.27 8.73 -19.19
CA GLU A 352 3.33 9.39 -20.49
C GLU A 352 4.75 9.95 -20.72
N GLU A 353 5.48 9.37 -21.66
CA GLU A 353 6.88 9.69 -21.98
C GLU A 353 7.79 9.69 -20.72
N GLN A 354 8.26 10.87 -20.29
CA GLN A 354 9.13 11.07 -19.13
C GLN A 354 8.38 11.52 -17.86
N SER A 355 7.05 11.60 -17.94
CA SER A 355 6.18 12.06 -16.86
C SER A 355 5.26 10.95 -16.37
N LEU A 356 5.01 10.94 -15.07
CA LEU A 356 4.04 10.05 -14.45
C LEU A 356 3.03 10.88 -13.70
N THR A 357 1.78 10.44 -13.73
CA THR A 357 0.73 10.93 -12.86
C THR A 357 0.54 9.94 -11.72
N LEU A 358 0.68 10.41 -10.49
CA LEU A 358 0.43 9.64 -9.28
C LEU A 358 -0.96 9.95 -8.74
N ASP A 359 -1.60 8.93 -8.16
CA ASP A 359 -2.82 9.09 -7.39
C ASP A 359 -2.89 8.04 -6.28
N TYR A 360 -3.89 8.09 -5.42
CA TYR A 360 -4.23 6.99 -4.52
C TYR A 360 -4.78 5.81 -5.33
N PRO A 361 -4.39 4.57 -5.01
CA PRO A 361 -4.72 3.40 -5.82
C PRO A 361 -6.23 3.14 -5.87
N ASN A 362 -6.90 3.29 -4.75
CA ASN A 362 -8.30 2.96 -4.61
C ASN A 362 -8.92 3.68 -3.42
N ARG A 363 -10.22 3.50 -3.25
CA ARG A 363 -10.96 4.07 -2.14
C ARG A 363 -10.47 3.55 -0.79
N GLU A 364 -10.15 2.26 -0.67
CA GLU A 364 -9.67 1.68 0.58
C GLU A 364 -8.44 2.44 1.14
N VAL A 365 -7.46 2.72 0.28
CA VAL A 365 -6.23 3.43 0.68
C VAL A 365 -6.49 4.91 0.93
N LEU A 366 -7.35 5.55 0.14
CA LEU A 366 -7.72 6.95 0.32
C LEU A 366 -8.48 7.18 1.64
N ASP A 367 -9.40 6.28 1.99
CA ASP A 367 -10.12 6.30 3.26
C ASP A 367 -9.14 6.02 4.43
N SER A 368 -8.17 5.12 4.24
CA SER A 368 -7.13 4.81 5.23
C SER A 368 -6.26 6.02 5.55
N ILE A 369 -5.76 6.72 4.53
CA ILE A 369 -4.89 7.86 4.77
C ILE A 369 -5.67 9.02 5.40
N ALA A 370 -6.92 9.25 4.99
CA ALA A 370 -7.79 10.25 5.58
C ALA A 370 -7.98 10.03 7.09
N GLY A 371 -8.24 8.79 7.51
CA GLY A 371 -8.30 8.43 8.93
C GLY A 371 -6.98 8.70 9.65
N MET A 372 -5.84 8.37 9.02
CA MET A 372 -4.51 8.62 9.59
C MET A 372 -4.22 10.11 9.80
N TYR A 373 -4.60 10.98 8.85
CA TYR A 373 -4.49 12.43 9.01
C TYR A 373 -5.33 12.93 10.18
N LEU A 374 -6.60 12.54 10.24
CA LEU A 374 -7.51 12.98 11.29
C LEU A 374 -7.04 12.53 12.67
N GLU A 375 -6.64 11.26 12.81
CA GLU A 375 -6.24 10.69 14.09
C GLU A 375 -4.87 11.19 14.55
N HIS A 376 -3.87 11.20 13.67
CA HIS A 376 -2.48 11.37 14.09
C HIS A 376 -1.88 12.72 13.72
N VAL A 377 -2.30 13.35 12.61
CA VAL A 377 -1.77 14.65 12.20
C VAL A 377 -2.55 15.79 12.86
N TYR A 378 -3.88 15.75 12.75
CA TYR A 378 -4.78 16.79 13.25
C TYR A 378 -5.36 16.52 14.64
N ASN A 379 -5.22 15.28 15.14
CA ASN A 379 -5.71 14.84 16.45
C ASN A 379 -7.21 15.14 16.67
N VAL A 380 -8.04 14.93 15.64
CA VAL A 380 -9.48 15.15 15.69
C VAL A 380 -10.15 14.02 16.47
N GLU A 381 -10.45 14.29 17.74
CA GLU A 381 -11.15 13.32 18.60
C GLU A 381 -12.54 12.97 18.05
N GLY A 382 -12.87 11.68 18.05
CA GLY A 382 -14.18 11.21 17.64
C GLY A 382 -14.52 11.42 16.15
N TYR A 383 -13.51 11.60 15.28
CA TYR A 383 -13.72 11.88 13.86
C TYR A 383 -14.66 10.89 13.16
N SER A 384 -14.62 9.61 13.52
CA SER A 384 -15.50 8.58 12.93
C SER A 384 -16.97 8.83 13.29
N SER A 385 -17.26 9.28 14.52
CA SER A 385 -18.61 9.64 14.96
C SER A 385 -19.10 10.91 14.27
N ILE A 386 -18.23 11.93 14.19
CA ILE A 386 -18.52 13.18 13.49
C ILE A 386 -18.84 12.88 12.03
N GLY A 387 -18.01 12.10 11.34
CA GLY A 387 -18.22 11.73 9.94
C GLY A 387 -19.51 10.91 9.74
N ALA A 388 -19.84 9.97 10.63
CA ALA A 388 -21.09 9.21 10.53
C ALA A 388 -22.34 10.11 10.70
N GLN A 389 -22.29 11.10 11.58
CA GLN A 389 -23.34 12.10 11.73
C GLN A 389 -23.40 13.04 10.52
N LEU A 390 -22.24 13.42 9.98
CA LEU A 390 -22.10 14.23 8.78
C LEU A 390 -22.74 13.54 7.58
N TRP A 391 -22.53 12.23 7.43
CA TRP A 391 -23.21 11.40 6.44
C TRP A 391 -24.73 11.53 6.51
N LYS A 392 -25.27 11.36 7.72
CA LYS A 392 -26.71 11.35 7.96
C LYS A 392 -27.31 12.73 7.63
N ALA A 393 -26.67 13.80 8.11
CA ALA A 393 -27.09 15.17 7.83
C ALA A 393 -27.11 15.44 6.32
N LEU A 394 -26.01 15.12 5.61
CA LEU A 394 -25.93 15.32 4.16
C LEU A 394 -26.93 14.46 3.37
N SER A 395 -27.15 13.20 3.77
CA SER A 395 -28.15 12.32 3.16
C SER A 395 -29.57 12.89 3.26
N ASN A 396 -29.88 13.52 4.40
CA ASN A 396 -31.18 14.18 4.63
C ASN A 396 -31.28 15.56 3.97
N GLY A 397 -30.17 16.12 3.46
CA GLY A 397 -30.11 17.48 2.93
C GLY A 397 -29.97 18.56 4.01
N GLU A 398 -29.61 18.19 5.24
CA GLU A 398 -29.46 19.07 6.40
C GLU A 398 -28.06 19.71 6.42
N VAL A 399 -27.80 20.62 5.48
CA VAL A 399 -26.46 21.25 5.32
C VAL A 399 -26.04 22.05 6.57
N THR A 400 -26.97 22.73 7.23
CA THR A 400 -26.67 23.49 8.45
C THR A 400 -26.12 22.60 9.57
N GLU A 401 -26.70 21.41 9.75
CA GLU A 401 -26.21 20.43 10.73
C GLU A 401 -24.85 19.86 10.30
N ALA A 402 -24.67 19.60 9.00
CA ALA A 402 -23.38 19.19 8.47
C ALA A 402 -22.26 20.21 8.77
N ILE A 403 -22.53 21.51 8.64
CA ILE A 403 -21.56 22.55 8.97
C ILE A 403 -21.34 22.68 10.49
N ARG A 404 -22.37 22.50 11.32
CA ARG A 404 -22.20 22.46 12.78
C ARG A 404 -21.24 21.34 13.21
N LEU A 405 -21.40 20.15 12.62
CA LEU A 405 -20.52 18.99 12.83
C LEU A 405 -19.10 19.25 12.32
N TYR A 406 -18.97 19.89 11.15
CA TYR A 406 -17.69 20.28 10.60
C TYR A 406 -16.95 21.29 11.52
N ASN A 407 -17.64 22.30 12.03
CA ASN A 407 -17.08 23.23 13.00
C ASN A 407 -16.68 22.56 14.31
N THR A 408 -17.42 21.53 14.73
CA THR A 408 -17.05 20.72 15.90
C THR A 408 -15.69 20.04 15.69
N ALA A 409 -15.44 19.50 14.49
CA ALA A 409 -14.14 18.94 14.14
C ALA A 409 -13.05 20.02 14.06
N LEU A 410 -13.30 21.15 13.37
CA LEU A 410 -12.34 22.24 13.26
C LEU A 410 -11.90 22.79 14.63
N ALA A 411 -12.85 22.94 15.57
CA ALA A 411 -12.56 23.42 16.91
C ALA A 411 -11.68 22.48 17.74
N SER A 412 -11.57 21.20 17.35
CA SER A 412 -10.66 20.24 17.99
C SER A 412 -9.21 20.34 17.50
N ILE A 413 -8.97 21.00 16.36
CA ILE A 413 -7.64 21.11 15.75
C ILE A 413 -6.89 22.30 16.38
N PRO A 414 -5.73 22.09 17.00
CA PRO A 414 -4.90 23.19 17.48
C PRO A 414 -4.52 24.15 16.34
N TYR A 415 -4.62 25.46 16.58
CA TYR A 415 -4.30 26.49 15.56
C TYR A 415 -2.90 26.34 14.93
N GLN A 416 -1.92 25.86 15.72
CA GLN A 416 -0.56 25.59 15.26
C GLN A 416 -0.47 24.46 14.22
N ASP A 417 -1.43 23.53 14.24
CA ASP A 417 -1.52 22.40 13.31
C ASP A 417 -2.22 22.81 11.99
N LEU A 418 -2.85 24.00 11.95
CA LEU A 418 -3.34 24.67 10.74
C LEU A 418 -2.25 25.58 10.13
N ALA A 419 -1.14 24.95 9.73
CA ALA A 419 0.01 25.65 9.14
C ALA A 419 -0.32 26.32 7.80
N ARG A 420 -1.15 25.67 6.98
CA ARG A 420 -1.73 26.23 5.76
C ARG A 420 -3.15 26.69 6.04
N ARG A 421 -3.56 27.83 5.48
CA ARG A 421 -4.92 28.37 5.68
C ARG A 421 -5.49 28.89 4.38
N ASP A 422 -5.74 27.95 3.50
CA ASP A 422 -6.42 28.21 2.25
C ASP A 422 -7.62 27.28 2.07
N GLU A 423 -8.39 27.57 1.04
CA GLU A 423 -9.62 26.86 0.71
C GLU A 423 -9.37 25.36 0.48
N SER A 424 -8.21 25.00 -0.09
CA SER A 424 -7.83 23.60 -0.34
C SER A 424 -7.78 22.81 0.97
N LEU A 425 -7.06 23.31 1.99
CA LEU A 425 -6.95 22.58 3.25
C LEU A 425 -8.32 22.37 3.91
N TYR A 426 -9.16 23.40 4.00
CA TYR A 426 -10.47 23.26 4.63
C TYR A 426 -11.38 22.30 3.85
N ARG A 427 -11.37 22.35 2.53
CA ARG A 427 -12.07 21.37 1.70
C ARG A 427 -11.55 19.95 1.96
N SER A 428 -10.24 19.77 2.03
CA SER A 428 -9.61 18.48 2.32
C SER A 428 -9.97 17.95 3.70
N LEU A 429 -10.00 18.79 4.74
CA LEU A 429 -10.46 18.42 6.09
C LEU A 429 -11.91 17.92 6.06
N PHE A 430 -12.79 18.59 5.33
CA PHE A 430 -14.17 18.15 5.16
C PHE A 430 -14.26 16.78 4.44
N LEU A 431 -13.52 16.61 3.34
CA LEU A 431 -13.45 15.33 2.62
C LEU A 431 -12.89 14.21 3.50
N MET A 432 -11.84 14.51 4.28
CA MET A 432 -11.25 13.53 5.20
C MET A 432 -12.25 13.10 6.25
N LEU A 433 -13.06 14.00 6.84
CA LEU A 433 -14.09 13.62 7.81
C LEU A 433 -15.14 12.69 7.20
N LEU A 434 -15.52 12.93 5.94
CA LEU A 434 -16.44 12.03 5.26
C LEU A 434 -15.81 10.66 5.03
N ARG A 435 -14.60 10.63 4.45
CA ARG A 435 -13.88 9.40 4.12
C ARG A 435 -13.44 8.60 5.34
N GLY A 436 -13.06 9.27 6.42
CA GLY A 436 -12.74 8.66 7.71
C GLY A 436 -13.93 7.97 8.37
N ALA A 437 -15.16 8.29 7.97
CA ALA A 437 -16.37 7.55 8.31
C ALA A 437 -16.81 6.53 7.23
N GLY A 438 -15.95 6.26 6.24
CA GLY A 438 -16.20 5.32 5.15
C GLY A 438 -17.20 5.82 4.09
N ILE A 439 -17.39 7.13 3.97
CA ILE A 439 -18.37 7.73 3.05
C ILE A 439 -17.73 7.97 1.68
N THR A 440 -18.49 7.67 0.61
CA THR A 440 -18.09 8.03 -0.75
C THR A 440 -18.21 9.53 -0.95
N ALA A 441 -17.08 10.23 -0.94
CA ALA A 441 -16.99 11.66 -1.19
C ALA A 441 -15.86 11.97 -2.18
N HIS A 442 -16.19 12.74 -3.20
CA HIS A 442 -15.27 13.12 -4.27
C HIS A 442 -14.93 14.60 -4.14
N GLY A 443 -13.63 14.89 -4.16
CA GLY A 443 -13.11 16.25 -4.25
C GLY A 443 -12.91 16.65 -5.70
N GLU A 444 -13.04 17.94 -6.00
CA GLU A 444 -12.58 18.52 -7.26
C GLU A 444 -13.13 17.79 -8.51
N VAL A 445 -14.44 17.51 -8.55
CA VAL A 445 -15.06 16.71 -9.62
C VAL A 445 -15.25 17.53 -10.90
N PRO A 446 -14.60 17.16 -12.02
CA PRO A 446 -14.70 17.92 -13.27
C PRO A 446 -16.01 17.67 -14.01
N THR A 447 -16.51 18.71 -14.66
CA THR A 447 -17.61 18.70 -15.62
C THR A 447 -17.18 19.50 -16.85
N ASN A 448 -17.97 19.46 -17.93
CA ASN A 448 -17.68 20.25 -19.14
C ASN A 448 -17.72 21.78 -18.91
N ARG A 449 -18.18 22.26 -17.76
CA ARG A 449 -18.30 23.71 -17.46
C ARG A 449 -17.38 24.19 -16.35
N GLY A 450 -16.83 23.28 -15.55
CA GLY A 450 -16.00 23.62 -14.40
C GLY A 450 -15.87 22.43 -13.46
N ARG A 451 -15.51 22.70 -12.21
CA ARG A 451 -15.19 21.65 -11.23
C ARG A 451 -15.81 21.99 -9.88
N SER A 452 -16.62 21.08 -9.33
CA SER A 452 -17.19 21.27 -7.99
C SER A 452 -16.17 20.89 -6.92
N ASP A 453 -16.19 21.59 -5.78
CA ASP A 453 -15.25 21.30 -4.68
C ASP A 453 -15.53 19.97 -3.99
N VAL A 454 -16.77 19.71 -3.58
CA VAL A 454 -17.16 18.45 -2.95
C VAL A 454 -18.45 17.93 -3.56
N LEU A 455 -18.43 16.65 -3.95
CA LEU A 455 -19.59 15.90 -4.43
C LEU A 455 -19.79 14.66 -3.57
N VAL A 456 -20.98 14.50 -3.00
CA VAL A 456 -21.37 13.32 -2.22
C VAL A 456 -22.59 12.68 -2.88
N LEU A 457 -22.48 11.38 -3.17
CA LEU A 457 -23.51 10.62 -3.86
C LEU A 457 -24.20 9.65 -2.90
N PHE A 458 -25.50 9.87 -2.69
CA PHE A 458 -26.39 8.96 -1.97
C PHE A 458 -27.32 8.24 -2.95
N PRO A 459 -27.91 7.10 -2.58
CA PRO A 459 -28.89 6.41 -3.42
C PRO A 459 -30.08 7.30 -3.82
N HIS A 460 -30.49 8.22 -2.95
CA HIS A 460 -31.67 9.07 -3.13
C HIS A 460 -31.34 10.57 -3.21
N ARG A 461 -30.07 10.97 -3.07
CA ARG A 461 -29.66 12.37 -3.04
C ARG A 461 -28.28 12.59 -3.65
N VAL A 462 -28.09 13.74 -4.25
CA VAL A 462 -26.78 14.28 -4.65
C VAL A 462 -26.54 15.55 -3.85
N VAL A 463 -25.36 15.67 -3.24
CA VAL A 463 -24.94 16.88 -2.53
C VAL A 463 -23.73 17.48 -3.22
N VAL A 464 -23.85 18.75 -3.60
CA VAL A 464 -22.76 19.56 -4.16
C VAL A 464 -22.43 20.69 -3.19
N LEU A 465 -21.17 20.78 -2.77
CA LEU A 465 -20.70 21.88 -1.93
C LEU A 465 -19.60 22.63 -2.68
N GLU A 466 -19.67 23.96 -2.59
CA GLU A 466 -18.65 24.89 -3.07
C GLU A 466 -18.02 25.57 -1.86
N PHE A 467 -16.69 25.55 -1.75
CA PHE A 467 -15.96 26.17 -0.65
C PHE A 467 -15.52 27.58 -1.05
N LYS A 468 -15.50 28.47 -0.06
CA LYS A 468 -14.93 29.81 -0.17
C LYS A 468 -14.21 30.17 1.13
N LEU A 469 -13.10 30.90 1.04
CA LEU A 469 -12.37 31.39 2.21
C LEU A 469 -12.48 32.91 2.34
N ALA A 470 -13.12 33.37 3.42
CA ALA A 470 -13.22 34.78 3.79
C ALA A 470 -12.04 35.18 4.68
N ARG A 471 -11.29 36.21 4.29
CA ARG A 471 -10.17 36.76 5.09
C ARG A 471 -10.64 37.80 6.10
N SER A 472 -11.86 38.29 5.94
CA SER A 472 -12.52 39.22 6.85
C SER A 472 -14.03 38.97 6.89
N ALA A 473 -14.69 39.33 8.00
CA ALA A 473 -16.13 39.17 8.15
C ALA A 473 -16.95 39.86 7.05
N GLY A 474 -16.44 40.96 6.49
CA GLY A 474 -17.10 41.71 5.40
C GLY A 474 -17.12 40.96 4.05
N GLU A 475 -16.28 39.94 3.87
CA GLU A 475 -16.24 39.15 2.62
C GLU A 475 -17.28 38.03 2.59
N ILE A 476 -17.80 37.60 3.76
CA ILE A 476 -18.61 36.37 3.88
C ILE A 476 -19.84 36.42 2.98
N ALA A 477 -20.63 37.50 3.05
CA ALA A 477 -21.85 37.64 2.26
C ALA A 477 -21.54 37.71 0.75
N ARG A 478 -20.46 38.39 0.37
CA ARG A 478 -20.03 38.52 -1.03
C ARG A 478 -19.59 37.16 -1.60
N LEU A 479 -18.72 36.45 -0.89
CA LEU A 479 -18.21 35.13 -1.28
C LEU A 479 -19.31 34.08 -1.35
N ARG A 480 -20.29 34.16 -0.45
CA ARG A 480 -21.50 33.33 -0.52
C ARG A 480 -22.22 33.53 -1.86
N ASP A 481 -22.53 34.78 -2.19
CA ASP A 481 -23.32 35.08 -3.39
C ASP A 481 -22.53 34.74 -4.67
N GLU A 482 -21.19 34.91 -4.65
CA GLU A 482 -20.28 34.44 -5.70
C GLU A 482 -20.32 32.90 -5.85
N GLY A 483 -20.21 32.16 -4.75
CA GLY A 483 -20.26 30.69 -4.77
C GLY A 483 -21.60 30.15 -5.26
N ARG A 484 -22.72 30.78 -4.91
CA ARG A 484 -24.05 30.37 -5.38
C ARG A 484 -24.18 30.55 -6.89
N LYS A 485 -23.76 31.72 -7.40
CA LYS A 485 -23.70 31.97 -8.85
C LYS A 485 -22.81 30.96 -9.55
N GLN A 486 -21.65 30.63 -8.97
CA GLN A 486 -20.76 29.62 -9.53
C GLN A 486 -21.43 28.25 -9.64
N ILE A 487 -22.11 27.76 -8.59
CA ILE A 487 -22.85 26.49 -8.64
C ILE A 487 -23.92 26.53 -9.75
N GLU A 488 -24.70 27.61 -9.85
CA GLU A 488 -25.78 27.76 -10.83
C GLU A 488 -25.25 27.81 -12.27
N GLU A 489 -24.25 28.65 -12.53
CA GLU A 489 -23.66 28.86 -13.86
C GLU A 489 -22.96 27.60 -14.37
N LYS A 490 -22.19 26.95 -13.49
CA LYS A 490 -21.46 25.73 -13.83
C LYS A 490 -22.38 24.51 -13.89
N GLY A 491 -23.48 24.52 -13.13
CA GLY A 491 -24.50 23.47 -13.16
C GLY A 491 -23.95 22.12 -12.72
N TYR A 492 -23.20 22.09 -11.61
CA TYR A 492 -22.50 20.89 -11.15
C TYR A 492 -23.40 19.67 -10.90
N ALA A 493 -24.69 19.88 -10.59
CA ALA A 493 -25.66 18.81 -10.40
C ALA A 493 -26.29 18.28 -11.70
N LYS A 494 -26.12 18.97 -12.83
CA LYS A 494 -26.73 18.61 -14.12
C LYS A 494 -26.48 17.17 -14.60
N PRO A 495 -25.30 16.56 -14.37
CA PRO A 495 -25.08 15.15 -14.73
C PRO A 495 -26.08 14.18 -14.08
N PHE A 496 -26.79 14.62 -13.04
CA PHE A 496 -27.73 13.82 -12.26
C PHE A 496 -29.19 14.21 -12.48
N ASP A 497 -29.50 15.12 -13.42
CA ASP A 497 -30.88 15.54 -13.71
C ASP A 497 -31.77 14.38 -14.19
N ALA A 498 -31.17 13.39 -14.87
CA ALA A 498 -31.85 12.17 -15.31
C ALA A 498 -32.10 11.19 -14.14
N ASP A 499 -31.35 11.33 -13.05
CA ASP A 499 -31.56 10.54 -11.84
C ASP A 499 -32.69 11.19 -11.04
N ARG A 500 -33.67 10.38 -10.60
CA ARG A 500 -34.76 10.84 -9.72
C ARG A 500 -34.29 11.18 -8.28
N ARG A 501 -33.03 11.53 -8.11
CA ARG A 501 -32.41 11.84 -6.82
C ARG A 501 -32.68 13.30 -6.46
N ALA A 502 -32.91 13.56 -5.18
CA ALA A 502 -32.98 14.93 -4.68
C ALA A 502 -31.60 15.59 -4.85
N VAL A 503 -31.56 16.88 -5.16
CA VAL A 503 -30.31 17.64 -5.23
C VAL A 503 -30.27 18.65 -4.09
N THR A 504 -29.14 18.67 -3.38
CA THR A 504 -28.80 19.70 -2.40
C THR A 504 -27.53 20.39 -2.87
N SER A 505 -27.56 21.72 -2.97
CA SER A 505 -26.37 22.51 -3.28
C SER A 505 -26.20 23.60 -2.24
N ALA A 506 -24.97 23.81 -1.78
CA ALA A 506 -24.68 24.84 -0.78
C ALA A 506 -23.28 25.41 -0.93
N VAL A 507 -23.11 26.65 -0.45
CA VAL A 507 -21.81 27.28 -0.33
C VAL A 507 -21.35 27.21 1.13
N VAL A 508 -20.11 26.77 1.32
CA VAL A 508 -19.44 26.69 2.61
C VAL A 508 -18.40 27.80 2.66
N VAL A 509 -18.71 28.86 3.42
CA VAL A 509 -17.76 29.97 3.59
C VAL A 509 -17.00 29.78 4.90
N ILE A 510 -15.68 29.66 4.82
CA ILE A 510 -14.79 29.59 5.97
C ILE A 510 -14.40 31.01 6.39
N ASP A 511 -14.69 31.39 7.64
CA ASP A 511 -14.18 32.61 8.26
C ASP A 511 -12.78 32.33 8.82
N LEU A 512 -11.75 32.88 8.17
CA LEU A 512 -10.36 32.65 8.55
C LEU A 512 -10.01 33.22 9.93
N GLN A 513 -10.72 34.24 10.42
CA GLN A 513 -10.45 34.83 11.73
C GLN A 513 -11.03 33.98 12.86
N LYS A 514 -12.19 33.36 12.62
CA LYS A 514 -12.86 32.50 13.59
C LYS A 514 -12.48 31.03 13.47
N HIS A 515 -11.89 30.62 12.35
CA HIS A 515 -11.70 29.23 11.98
C HIS A 515 -13.01 28.41 11.98
N GLU A 516 -14.11 29.07 11.59
CA GLU A 516 -15.44 28.49 11.55
C GLU A 516 -16.02 28.57 10.13
N ALA A 517 -16.72 27.52 9.73
CA ALA A 517 -17.51 27.49 8.51
C ALA A 517 -18.94 27.99 8.77
N ALA A 518 -19.49 28.71 7.80
CA ALA A 518 -20.90 29.05 7.74
C ALA A 518 -21.53 28.40 6.50
N ALA A 519 -22.63 27.67 6.69
CA ALA A 519 -23.50 27.23 5.61
C ALA A 519 -24.47 28.35 5.25
N CYS A 520 -24.66 28.59 3.95
CA CYS A 520 -25.74 29.44 3.50
C CYS A 520 -26.43 28.93 2.24
#